data_AF-A0AAD5AZP0-F1
#
_entry.id   AF-A0AAD5AZP0-F1
#
_cell.length_a   1.000
_cell.length_b   1.000
_cell.length_c   1.000
_cell.angle_alpha   90.00
_cell.angle_beta   90.00
_cell.angle_gamma   90.00
#
_symmetry.space_group_name_H-M   'P 1'
#
loop_
_entity.id
_entity.type
_entity.pdbx_description
1 polymer ?
#
loop_
_entity_poly.entity_id
_entity_poly.type
_entity_poly.pdbx_seq_one_letter_code
_entity_poly.pdbx_strand_id
1 'polypeptide(L)'
;VLNCNVTGEWRSELGSHLLLSAVGPEVRGVYRTAVESVRGAAGLEREAKVFGVVSNSPQPTIAFSVVWAKGSCTTWVGQCFSLPGGGQVLNTLWMLRSAAQSSVDNWGSTR
;
A
#
# COMPACT_ATOMS: atom_id res chain seq x y z
N VAL A 1 -15.27 -6.60 -21.72
CA VAL A 1 -14.44 -7.03 -20.57
C VAL A 1 -14.29 -5.82 -19.66
N LEU A 2 -14.62 -5.95 -18.38
CA LEU A 2 -14.38 -4.87 -17.43
C LEU A 2 -12.89 -4.87 -17.07
N ASN A 3 -12.24 -3.71 -17.22
CA ASN A 3 -10.81 -3.54 -16.96
C ASN A 3 -10.61 -2.61 -15.76
N CYS A 4 -9.71 -2.99 -14.86
CA CYS A 4 -9.29 -2.22 -13.70
C CYS A 4 -7.83 -1.82 -13.87
N ASN A 5 -7.54 -0.52 -13.78
CA ASN A 5 -6.22 0.05 -13.92
C ASN A 5 -5.74 0.54 -12.56
N VAL A 6 -4.66 -0.06 -12.05
CA VAL A 6 -4.06 0.32 -10.76
C VAL A 6 -3.37 1.69 -10.79
N THR A 7 -3.03 2.22 -11.97
CA THR A 7 -2.36 3.52 -12.12
C THR A 7 -3.33 4.66 -11.85
N GLY A 8 -2.93 5.60 -11.01
CA GLY A 8 -3.74 6.76 -10.63
C GLY A 8 -3.73 7.00 -9.12
N GLU A 9 -4.68 7.82 -8.67
CA GLU A 9 -4.87 8.16 -7.27
C GLU A 9 -5.97 7.30 -6.64
N TRP A 10 -5.69 6.81 -5.43
CA TRP A 10 -6.57 6.01 -4.61
C TRP A 10 -6.70 6.62 -3.23
N ARG A 11 -7.86 6.41 -2.61
CA ARG A 11 -8.13 6.81 -1.23
C ARG A 11 -8.69 5.64 -0.45
N SER A 12 -8.12 5.35 0.72
CA SER A 12 -8.64 4.31 1.61
C SER A 12 -9.80 4.82 2.47
N GLU A 13 -10.49 3.90 3.12
CA GLU A 13 -11.52 4.14 4.13
C GLU A 13 -11.01 4.92 5.35
N LEU A 14 -9.70 4.80 5.66
CA LEU A 14 -9.03 5.59 6.70
C LEU A 14 -8.64 7.00 6.23
N GLY A 15 -8.88 7.32 4.96
CA GLY A 15 -8.54 8.60 4.35
C GLY A 15 -7.09 8.73 3.90
N SER A 16 -6.30 7.65 3.90
CA SER A 16 -4.94 7.65 3.34
C SER A 16 -4.97 7.75 1.82
N HIS A 17 -3.95 8.37 1.25
CA HIS A 17 -3.81 8.59 -0.19
C HIS A 17 -2.70 7.71 -0.76
N LEU A 18 -2.95 7.13 -1.92
CA LEU A 18 -2.01 6.29 -2.65
C LEU A 18 -1.98 6.73 -4.11
N LEU A 19 -0.82 7.16 -4.59
CA LEU A 19 -0.56 7.48 -5.99
C LEU A 19 0.30 6.38 -6.59
N LEU A 20 -0.17 5.72 -7.64
CA LEU A 20 0.53 4.63 -8.31
C LEU A 20 0.80 4.93 -9.79
N SER A 21 1.92 4.41 -10.26
CA SER A 21 2.33 4.31 -11.66
C SER A 21 2.84 2.91 -11.93
N ALA A 22 2.51 2.33 -13.08
CA ALA A 22 2.99 1.01 -13.49
C ALA A 22 3.83 1.08 -14.77
N VAL A 23 4.96 0.38 -14.80
CA VAL A 23 5.79 0.17 -16.00
C VAL A 23 6.09 -1.31 -16.12
N GLY A 24 5.44 -1.96 -17.08
CA GLY A 24 5.46 -3.42 -17.16
C GLY A 24 4.87 -4.05 -15.89
N PRO A 25 5.54 -5.05 -15.27
CA PRO A 25 5.06 -5.66 -14.03
C PRO A 25 5.39 -4.85 -12.78
N GLU A 26 6.20 -3.79 -12.87
CA GLU A 26 6.60 -2.98 -11.72
C GLU A 26 5.59 -1.87 -11.43
N VAL A 27 5.32 -1.64 -10.14
CA VAL A 27 4.53 -0.51 -9.66
C VAL A 27 5.38 0.34 -8.74
N ARG A 28 5.36 1.66 -8.97
CA ARG A 28 6.03 2.68 -8.16
C ARG A 28 5.06 3.78 -7.82
N GLY A 29 5.33 4.50 -6.75
CA GLY A 29 4.42 5.56 -6.35
C GLY A 29 4.76 6.18 -5.00
N VAL A 30 3.73 6.76 -4.41
CA VAL A 30 3.79 7.47 -3.14
C VAL A 30 2.56 7.09 -2.32
N TYR A 31 2.79 6.77 -1.04
CA TYR A 31 1.73 6.53 -0.06
C TYR A 31 1.80 7.62 1.00
N ARG A 32 0.70 8.33 1.22
CA ARG A 32 0.54 9.31 2.29
C ARG A 32 -0.52 8.85 3.28
N THR A 33 -0.09 8.51 4.48
CA THR A 33 -1.01 7.96 5.50
C THR A 33 -1.75 9.06 6.26
N ALA A 34 -3.05 8.84 6.49
CA ALA A 34 -3.86 9.69 7.36
C ALA A 34 -3.65 9.38 8.85
N VAL A 35 -3.14 8.18 9.17
CA VAL A 35 -2.98 7.67 10.53
C VAL A 35 -1.56 7.14 10.77
N GLU A 36 -1.12 7.17 12.02
CA GLU A 36 0.14 6.58 12.45
C GLU A 36 -0.01 5.96 13.84
N SER A 37 0.73 4.89 14.12
CA SER A 37 0.66 4.19 15.42
C SER A 37 1.32 4.98 16.55
N VAL A 38 2.34 5.78 16.22
CA VAL A 38 3.08 6.65 17.13
C VAL A 38 3.37 7.96 16.39
N ARG A 39 3.32 9.08 17.10
CA ARG A 39 3.55 10.41 16.51
C ARG A 39 4.88 10.49 15.76
N GLY A 40 4.82 10.92 14.51
CA GLY A 40 5.96 11.05 13.61
C GLY A 40 6.56 9.71 13.14
N ALA A 41 5.88 8.57 13.31
CA ALA A 41 6.35 7.28 12.80
C ALA A 41 6.42 7.27 11.26
N ALA A 42 5.45 7.93 10.61
CA ALA A 42 5.41 8.07 9.16
C ALA A 42 6.24 9.25 8.62
N GLY A 43 6.92 10.01 9.49
CA GLY A 43 7.66 11.22 9.13
C GLY A 43 6.78 12.49 9.10
N LEU A 44 7.40 13.64 8.80
CA LEU A 44 6.74 14.95 8.85
C LEU A 44 5.53 15.05 7.91
N GLU A 45 5.72 14.65 6.65
CA GLU A 45 4.68 14.67 5.62
C GLU A 45 3.79 13.41 5.63
N ARG A 46 4.10 12.44 6.52
CA ARG A 46 3.45 11.13 6.60
C ARG A 46 3.44 10.39 5.26
N GLU A 47 4.50 10.58 4.48
CA GLU A 47 4.64 10.14 3.10
C GLU A 47 5.82 9.16 2.96
N ALA A 48 5.62 8.11 2.16
CA ALA A 48 6.66 7.13 1.84
C ALA A 48 6.58 6.68 0.37
N LYS A 49 7.74 6.33 -0.20
CA LYS A 49 7.80 5.77 -1.56
C LYS A 49 7.22 4.35 -1.59
N VAL A 50 6.45 4.07 -2.63
CA VAL A 50 5.86 2.75 -2.91
C VAL A 50 6.69 2.01 -3.94
N PHE A 51 6.93 0.73 -3.68
CA PHE A 51 7.52 -0.21 -4.63
C PHE A 51 6.75 -1.53 -4.59
N GLY A 52 6.46 -2.10 -5.76
CA GLY A 52 5.66 -3.31 -5.84
C GLY A 52 5.60 -3.89 -7.25
N VAL A 53 4.70 -4.87 -7.40
CA VAL A 53 4.43 -5.57 -8.65
C VAL A 53 2.94 -5.73 -8.90
N VAL A 54 2.56 -5.79 -10.16
CA VAL A 54 1.17 -6.00 -10.63
C VAL A 54 1.12 -7.11 -11.67
N SER A 55 0.08 -7.95 -11.61
CA SER A 55 -0.13 -8.99 -12.62
C SER A 55 -0.75 -8.42 -13.91
N ASN A 56 -0.54 -9.13 -15.02
CA ASN A 56 -1.14 -8.78 -16.30
C ASN A 56 -2.49 -9.50 -16.45
N SER A 57 -3.56 -8.88 -15.95
CA SER A 57 -4.93 -9.36 -16.16
C SER A 57 -5.91 -8.17 -16.23
N PRO A 58 -7.13 -8.34 -16.77
CA PRO A 58 -8.15 -7.29 -16.77
C PRO A 58 -8.50 -6.76 -15.38
N GLN A 59 -8.34 -7.56 -14.34
CA GLN A 59 -8.61 -7.21 -12.94
C GLN A 59 -7.42 -7.64 -12.09
N PRO A 60 -6.31 -6.87 -12.16
CA PRO A 60 -5.01 -7.35 -11.75
C PRO A 60 -4.89 -7.49 -10.22
N THR A 61 -4.17 -8.53 -9.81
CA THR A 61 -3.62 -8.62 -8.45
C THR A 61 -2.38 -7.75 -8.31
N ILE A 62 -2.16 -7.21 -7.13
CA ILE A 62 -1.04 -6.31 -6.83
C ILE A 62 -0.43 -6.64 -5.47
N ALA A 63 0.87 -6.45 -5.35
CA ALA A 63 1.58 -6.46 -4.07
C ALA A 63 2.54 -5.27 -4.04
N PHE A 64 2.50 -4.46 -2.98
CA PHE A 64 3.39 -3.30 -2.86
C PHE A 64 3.76 -3.02 -1.41
N SER A 65 4.88 -2.34 -1.19
CA SER A 65 5.41 -2.05 0.14
C SER A 65 5.91 -0.62 0.26
N VAL A 66 5.96 -0.13 1.50
CA VAL A 66 6.58 1.14 1.89
C VAL A 66 7.46 0.93 3.12
N VAL A 67 8.51 1.74 3.23
CA VAL A 67 9.31 1.87 4.45
C VAL A 67 9.09 3.27 5.00
N TRP A 68 8.70 3.36 6.26
CA TRP A 68 8.38 4.62 6.94
C TRP A 68 9.64 5.26 7.52
N ALA A 69 9.56 6.56 7.80
CA ALA A 69 10.69 7.37 8.24
C ALA A 69 11.41 6.83 9.49
N LYS A 70 10.68 6.19 10.42
CA LYS A 70 11.27 5.59 11.64
C LYS A 70 11.59 4.08 11.51
N GLY A 71 11.61 3.53 10.30
CA GLY A 71 12.10 2.18 10.02
C GLY A 71 11.08 1.05 10.13
N SER A 72 9.83 1.33 10.49
CA SER A 72 8.74 0.36 10.24
C SER A 72 8.48 0.22 8.74
N CYS A 73 7.88 -0.89 8.33
CA CYS A 73 7.43 -1.08 6.94
C CYS A 73 6.02 -1.64 6.89
N THR A 74 5.30 -1.32 5.81
CA THR A 74 3.98 -1.89 5.55
C THR A 74 3.98 -2.51 4.17
N THR A 75 3.35 -3.68 4.05
CA THR A 75 3.12 -4.33 2.76
C THR A 75 1.63 -4.59 2.57
N TRP A 76 1.16 -4.43 1.34
CA TRP A 76 -0.20 -4.70 0.92
C TRP A 76 -0.20 -5.78 -0.15
N VAL A 77 -1.19 -6.66 -0.09
CA VAL A 77 -1.57 -7.57 -1.18
C VAL A 77 -3.05 -7.37 -1.48
N GLY A 78 -3.42 -7.43 -2.75
CA GLY A 78 -4.80 -7.16 -3.13
C GLY A 78 -5.11 -7.39 -4.59
N GLN A 79 -6.30 -6.95 -4.98
CA GLN A 79 -6.81 -7.05 -6.34
C GLN A 79 -7.66 -5.84 -6.71
N CYS A 80 -7.46 -5.36 -7.94
CA CYS A 80 -8.22 -4.27 -8.55
C CYS A 80 -9.46 -4.85 -9.24
N PHE A 81 -10.65 -4.37 -8.88
CA PHE A 81 -11.91 -4.75 -9.48
C PHE A 81 -12.62 -3.55 -10.12
N SER A 82 -13.24 -3.78 -11.27
CA SER A 82 -14.19 -2.82 -11.85
C SER A 82 -15.58 -3.09 -11.27
N LEU A 83 -16.26 -2.03 -10.87
CA LEU A 83 -17.62 -2.10 -10.32
C LEU A 83 -18.68 -1.84 -11.40
N PRO A 84 -19.90 -2.38 -11.24
CA PRO A 84 -21.05 -1.91 -12.00
C PRO A 84 -21.20 -0.39 -11.86
N GLY A 85 -21.35 0.32 -12.97
CA GLY A 85 -21.40 1.80 -12.98
C GLY A 85 -20.05 2.48 -13.24
N GLY A 86 -18.99 1.73 -13.54
CA GLY A 86 -17.73 2.27 -14.05
C GLY A 86 -16.70 2.70 -12.99
N GLY A 87 -17.05 2.60 -11.71
CA GLY A 87 -16.10 2.76 -10.61
C GLY A 87 -15.07 1.63 -10.56
N GLN A 88 -13.98 1.86 -9.83
CA GLN A 88 -12.96 0.85 -9.57
C GLN A 88 -12.68 0.79 -8.07
N VAL A 89 -12.36 -0.40 -7.57
CA VAL A 89 -11.99 -0.61 -6.17
C VAL A 89 -10.72 -1.44 -6.09
N LEU A 90 -9.79 -1.02 -5.24
CA LEU A 90 -8.60 -1.79 -4.92
C LEU A 90 -8.77 -2.42 -3.54
N ASN A 91 -9.15 -3.69 -3.51
CA ASN A 91 -9.35 -4.42 -2.25
C ASN A 91 -8.02 -5.01 -1.78
N THR A 92 -7.59 -4.64 -0.58
CA THR A 92 -6.28 -5.04 -0.04
C THR A 92 -6.37 -5.55 1.38
N LEU A 93 -5.46 -6.46 1.72
CA LEU A 93 -5.02 -6.72 3.09
C LEU A 93 -3.62 -6.12 3.25
N TRP A 94 -3.25 -5.79 4.48
CA TRP A 94 -1.93 -5.25 4.80
C TRP A 94 -1.36 -5.84 6.06
N MET A 95 -0.03 -5.80 6.15
CA MET A 95 0.71 -6.08 7.37
C MET A 95 1.62 -4.90 7.67
N LEU A 96 1.58 -4.40 8.91
CA LEU A 96 2.49 -3.38 9.42
C LEU A 96 3.53 -4.04 10.31
N ARG A 97 4.79 -3.92 9.92
CA ARG A 97 5.94 -4.42 10.65
C ARG A 97 6.64 -3.30 11.41
N SER A 98 6.65 -3.39 12.74
CA SER A 98 7.43 -2.53 13.62
C SER A 98 8.88 -3.02 13.71
N ALA A 99 9.83 -2.10 13.87
CA ALA A 99 11.21 -2.47 14.17
C ALA A 99 11.29 -3.01 15.61
N ALA A 100 11.87 -4.19 15.78
CA ALA A 100 12.14 -4.80 17.09
C ALA A 100 13.63 -4.64 17.43
N GLN A 101 13.95 -4.46 18.71
CA GLN A 101 15.34 -4.36 19.16
C GLN A 101 16.06 -5.71 19.15
N SER A 102 15.32 -6.81 19.29
CA SER A 102 15.86 -8.17 19.31
C SER A 102 14.89 -9.16 18.66
N SER A 103 15.38 -10.38 18.36
CA SER A 103 14.54 -11.48 17.88
C SER A 103 13.59 -12.02 18.94
N VAL A 104 13.87 -11.81 20.23
CA VAL A 104 13.03 -12.27 21.34
C VAL A 104 11.78 -11.39 21.49
N ASP A 105 11.92 -10.09 21.26
CA ASP A 105 10.81 -9.11 21.34
C ASP A 105 9.94 -9.07 20.07
N ASN A 106 10.25 -9.93 19.10
CA ASN A 106 9.67 -9.93 17.76
C ASN A 106 8.17 -10.26 17.71
N TRP A 107 7.68 -11.06 18.66
CA TRP A 107 6.39 -11.76 18.58
C TRP A 107 5.19 -10.82 18.39
N GLY A 108 5.24 -9.60 18.92
CA GLY A 108 4.18 -8.59 18.81
C GLY A 108 4.42 -7.50 17.76
N SER A 109 5.43 -7.67 16.89
CA SER A 109 5.88 -6.61 15.98
C SER A 109 5.17 -6.58 14.63
N THR A 110 4.23 -7.50 14.37
CA THR A 110 3.43 -7.54 13.14
C THR A 110 1.95 -7.33 13.49
N ARG A 111 1.32 -6.36 12.82
CA ARG A 111 -0.13 -6.11 12.87
C ARG A 111 -0.73 -6.37 11.50
#